data_AF-A0A352DZD9-F1
#
_entry.id   AF-A0A352DZD9-F1
#
_cell.length_a   1.000
_cell.length_b   1.000
_cell.length_c   1.000
_cell.angle_alpha   90.00
_cell.angle_beta   90.00
_cell.angle_gamma   90.00
#
_symmetry.space_group_name_H-M   'P 1'
#
loop_
_entity.id
_entity.type
_entity.pdbx_description
1 polymer ?
#
loop_
_entity_poly.entity_id
_entity_poly.type
_entity_poly.pdbx_seq_one_letter_code
_entity_poly.pdbx_strand_id
1 'polypeptide(L)'
;MTSPFDPSAHLSRRGVLGTAAGAALAATVSQRQSGAAQPSTSQSSPAAPAAAAHPCRKSINLWAFPYPQRMNLEQCLRLAKDAGFDAVELNYDLESDLSPRHGTAEYVAIRRLAETIGIGISGVCSFLFWPYPLTSNDPEKRARGLELAGRITACAHDLGTENVLVVPGAVCIPWRTDHEPVPNDVCLARAREAVG
;
A
#
# COMPACT_ATOMS: atom_id res chain seq x y z
N MET A 1 1.68 35.29 13.92
CA MET A 1 2.53 34.16 13.49
C MET A 1 1.60 33.03 13.10
N THR A 2 1.37 32.84 11.81
CA THR A 2 0.56 31.75 11.27
C THR A 2 1.42 30.49 11.18
N SER A 3 0.90 29.36 11.68
CA SER A 3 1.57 28.06 11.66
C SER A 3 1.81 27.61 10.21
N PRO A 4 2.97 27.01 9.87
CA PRO A 4 3.24 26.48 8.53
C PRO A 4 2.40 25.24 8.16
N PHE A 5 1.52 24.79 9.06
CA PHE A 5 0.63 23.65 8.85
C PHE A 5 -0.82 24.04 9.16
N ASP A 6 -1.37 24.94 8.35
CA ASP A 6 -2.82 25.20 8.32
C ASP A 6 -3.48 24.24 7.31
N PRO A 7 -4.27 23.24 7.76
CA PRO A 7 -4.96 22.30 6.89
C PRO A 7 -6.13 22.93 6.10
N SER A 8 -6.41 24.22 6.30
CA SER A 8 -7.51 24.96 5.66
C SER A 8 -7.11 25.66 4.35
N ALA A 9 -5.85 25.54 3.92
CA ALA A 9 -5.35 26.14 2.69
C ALA A 9 -5.87 25.40 1.44
N HIS A 10 -7.11 25.69 1.05
CA HIS A 10 -7.73 25.15 -0.16
C HIS A 10 -7.12 25.79 -1.42
N LEU A 11 -6.18 25.10 -2.07
CA LEU A 11 -5.81 25.40 -3.46
C LEU A 11 -6.96 24.96 -4.37
N SER A 12 -7.77 25.93 -4.81
CA SER A 12 -8.84 25.71 -5.78
C SER A 12 -8.26 25.37 -7.16
N ARG A 13 -8.74 24.28 -7.76
CA ARG A 13 -8.38 23.78 -9.11
C ARG A 13 -8.58 24.80 -10.25
N ARG A 14 -9.16 25.98 -9.97
CA ARG A 14 -9.42 27.04 -10.96
C ARG A 14 -8.29 28.06 -11.15
N GLY A 15 -7.14 27.89 -10.49
CA GLY A 15 -6.01 28.82 -10.57
C GLY A 15 -5.00 28.58 -11.70
N VAL A 16 -5.10 27.48 -12.45
CA VAL A 16 -4.13 27.15 -13.52
C VAL A 16 -4.86 26.66 -14.75
N LEU A 17 -5.13 27.59 -15.67
CA LEU A 17 -5.44 27.44 -17.12
C LEU A 17 -5.61 28.90 -17.58
N GLY A 18 -4.61 29.56 -18.16
CA GLY A 18 -4.07 29.24 -19.49
C GLY A 18 -4.66 30.22 -20.50
N THR A 19 -3.95 31.30 -20.78
CA THR A 19 -4.20 32.22 -21.90
C THR A 19 -3.91 31.53 -23.22
N ALA A 20 -4.91 31.40 -24.11
CA ALA A 20 -4.73 31.45 -25.57
C ALA A 20 -6.09 31.58 -26.27
N ALA A 21 -6.18 32.53 -27.19
CA ALA A 21 -7.34 32.90 -27.97
C ALA A 21 -7.48 32.08 -29.26
N GLY A 22 -8.69 32.04 -29.81
CA GLY A 22 -8.89 32.20 -31.27
C GLY A 22 -9.40 31.00 -32.09
N ALA A 23 -10.49 31.29 -32.81
CA ALA A 23 -10.95 30.71 -34.08
C ALA A 23 -11.83 29.42 -34.09
N ALA A 24 -13.13 29.71 -34.18
CA ALA A 24 -14.22 29.05 -34.90
C ALA A 24 -13.97 27.81 -35.78
N LEU A 25 -14.89 26.84 -35.68
CA LEU A 25 -15.50 26.17 -36.83
C LEU A 25 -16.90 25.64 -36.46
N ALA A 26 -17.91 26.12 -37.20
CA ALA A 26 -19.27 25.63 -37.17
C ALA A 26 -19.41 24.39 -38.05
N ALA A 27 -20.11 23.36 -37.59
CA ALA A 27 -20.79 22.39 -38.47
C ALA A 27 -21.81 21.52 -37.71
N THR A 28 -23.08 21.77 -38.03
CA THR A 28 -24.16 20.79 -38.30
C THR A 28 -24.55 19.75 -37.24
N VAL A 29 -25.75 19.98 -36.69
CA VAL A 29 -26.66 18.94 -36.18
C VAL A 29 -27.00 17.96 -37.31
N SER A 30 -26.75 16.67 -37.09
CA SER A 30 -27.45 15.59 -37.78
C SER A 30 -27.99 14.59 -36.78
N GLN A 31 -29.31 14.40 -36.86
CA GLN A 31 -30.11 13.50 -36.06
C GLN A 31 -30.18 12.12 -36.75
N ARG A 32 -30.19 11.06 -35.91
CA ARG A 32 -30.62 9.66 -36.17
C ARG A 32 -29.80 8.79 -37.14
N GLN A 33 -29.31 7.69 -36.60
CA GLN A 33 -29.63 6.38 -37.17
C GLN A 33 -29.70 5.30 -36.09
N SER A 34 -30.89 4.70 -35.96
CA SER A 34 -31.11 3.46 -35.22
C SER A 34 -30.49 2.33 -36.03
N GLY A 35 -29.43 1.72 -35.51
CA GLY A 35 -28.77 0.56 -36.11
C GLY A 35 -28.62 -0.54 -35.06
N ALA A 36 -29.23 -1.69 -35.31
CA ALA A 36 -29.08 -2.87 -34.50
C ALA A 36 -27.74 -3.58 -34.79
N ALA A 37 -27.28 -4.32 -33.76
CA ALA A 37 -26.26 -5.38 -33.71
C ALA A 37 -24.78 -4.97 -33.57
N GLN A 38 -24.13 -5.45 -32.50
CA GLN A 38 -23.27 -6.66 -32.57
C GLN A 38 -22.85 -7.14 -31.15
N PRO A 39 -22.62 -8.45 -30.95
CA PRO A 39 -22.05 -8.97 -29.71
C PRO A 39 -20.61 -8.50 -29.57
N SER A 40 -20.29 -7.82 -28.47
CA SER A 40 -18.95 -7.40 -28.15
C SER A 40 -18.08 -8.62 -27.85
N THR A 41 -17.29 -9.05 -28.82
CA THR A 41 -16.10 -9.84 -28.57
C THR A 41 -15.19 -8.99 -27.68
N SER A 42 -14.94 -9.45 -26.45
CA SER A 42 -13.93 -8.86 -25.59
C SER A 42 -12.58 -9.11 -26.25
N GLN A 43 -12.12 -8.13 -27.05
CA GLN A 43 -10.77 -8.13 -27.59
C GLN A 43 -9.82 -8.13 -26.39
N SER A 44 -9.15 -9.27 -26.16
CA SER A 44 -7.97 -9.29 -25.31
C SER A 44 -6.98 -8.31 -25.92
N SER A 45 -6.65 -7.25 -25.18
CA SER A 45 -5.61 -6.33 -25.61
C SER A 45 -4.32 -7.13 -25.82
N PRO A 46 -3.55 -6.86 -26.89
CA PRO A 46 -2.28 -7.53 -27.10
C PRO A 46 -1.40 -7.32 -25.86
N ALA A 47 -0.83 -8.40 -25.34
CA ALA A 47 0.13 -8.31 -24.25
C ALA A 47 1.24 -7.33 -24.66
N ALA A 48 1.47 -6.30 -23.84
CA ALA A 48 2.54 -5.36 -24.08
C ALA A 48 3.87 -6.13 -24.21
N PRO A 49 4.77 -5.71 -25.11
CA PRO A 49 6.06 -6.38 -25.27
C PRO A 49 6.79 -6.43 -23.92
N ALA A 50 7.34 -7.59 -23.58
CA ALA A 50 8.09 -7.78 -22.35
C ALA A 50 9.23 -6.74 -22.29
N ALA A 51 9.13 -5.79 -21.37
CA ALA A 51 10.14 -4.77 -21.16
C ALA A 51 11.49 -5.45 -20.89
N ALA A 52 12.57 -4.89 -21.44
CA ALA A 52 13.92 -5.42 -21.25
C ALA A 52 14.21 -5.64 -19.75
N ALA A 53 14.84 -6.78 -19.43
CA ALA A 53 15.14 -7.15 -18.05
C ALA A 53 16.03 -6.07 -17.40
N HIS A 54 15.52 -5.43 -16.34
CA HIS A 54 16.32 -4.49 -15.55
C HIS A 54 17.22 -5.27 -14.59
N PRO A 55 18.43 -4.77 -14.29
CA PRO A 55 19.36 -5.47 -13.39
C PRO A 55 18.82 -5.54 -11.94
N CYS A 56 17.88 -4.68 -11.56
CA CYS A 56 17.25 -4.68 -10.25
C CYS A 56 15.89 -5.40 -10.28
N ARG A 57 15.64 -6.23 -9.27
CA ARG A 57 14.32 -6.83 -9.05
C ARG A 57 13.32 -5.74 -8.67
N LYS A 58 12.12 -5.78 -9.26
CA LYS A 58 11.02 -4.86 -8.98
C LYS A 58 9.98 -5.53 -8.11
N SER A 59 9.66 -4.91 -6.98
CA SER A 59 8.54 -5.32 -6.11
C SER A 59 7.46 -4.26 -6.09
N ILE A 60 6.22 -4.67 -5.83
CA ILE A 60 5.06 -3.80 -5.62
C ILE A 60 4.45 -4.06 -4.26
N ASN A 61 4.03 -3.00 -3.57
CA ASN A 61 3.33 -3.13 -2.29
C ASN A 61 1.87 -3.53 -2.51
N LEU A 62 1.33 -4.40 -1.64
CA LEU A 62 -0.04 -4.89 -1.71
C LEU A 62 -1.12 -3.78 -1.60
N TRP A 63 -0.82 -2.61 -1.00
CA TRP A 63 -1.70 -1.43 -1.01
C TRP A 63 -1.94 -0.82 -2.40
N ALA A 64 -1.18 -1.21 -3.41
CA ALA A 64 -1.46 -0.83 -4.80
C ALA A 64 -2.69 -1.55 -5.39
N PHE A 65 -3.21 -2.57 -4.69
CA PHE A 65 -4.33 -3.38 -5.13
C PHE A 65 -5.57 -3.08 -4.27
N PRO A 66 -6.79 -3.27 -4.81
CA PRO A 66 -8.03 -3.10 -4.05
C PRO A 66 -8.31 -4.32 -3.16
N TYR A 67 -7.34 -4.68 -2.33
CA TYR A 67 -7.37 -5.80 -1.38
C TYR A 67 -7.71 -5.31 0.04
N PRO A 68 -8.54 -6.04 0.80
CA PRO A 68 -9.32 -7.21 0.40
C PRO A 68 -10.69 -6.89 -0.25
N GLN A 69 -11.02 -5.62 -0.49
CA GLN A 69 -12.42 -5.21 -0.75
C GLN A 69 -12.95 -5.66 -2.12
N ARG A 70 -12.10 -5.72 -3.16
CA ARG A 70 -12.50 -6.11 -4.53
C ARG A 70 -11.69 -7.27 -5.09
N MET A 71 -10.51 -7.54 -4.53
CA MET A 71 -9.65 -8.65 -4.91
C MET A 71 -9.25 -9.43 -3.67
N ASN A 72 -9.20 -10.76 -3.81
CA ASN A 72 -8.54 -11.62 -2.83
C ASN A 72 -7.02 -11.62 -3.07
N LEU A 73 -6.27 -12.18 -2.11
CA LEU A 73 -4.80 -12.18 -2.17
C LEU A 73 -4.25 -12.88 -3.42
N GLU A 74 -4.83 -14.01 -3.82
CA GLU A 74 -4.41 -14.75 -5.02
C GLU A 74 -4.53 -13.88 -6.28
N GLN A 75 -5.65 -13.19 -6.46
CA GLN A 75 -5.88 -12.28 -7.58
C GLN A 75 -4.83 -11.16 -7.63
N CYS A 76 -4.47 -10.60 -6.48
CA CYS A 76 -3.42 -9.59 -6.39
C CYS A 76 -2.04 -10.13 -6.78
N LEU A 77 -1.66 -11.32 -6.27
CA LEU A 77 -0.38 -11.96 -6.57
C LEU A 77 -0.25 -12.31 -8.06
N ARG A 78 -1.33 -12.85 -8.67
CA ARG A 78 -1.37 -13.14 -10.12
C ARG A 78 -1.27 -11.88 -10.95
N LEU A 79 -2.03 -10.83 -10.59
CA LEU A 79 -1.98 -9.56 -11.31
C LEU A 79 -0.59 -8.91 -11.23
N ALA A 80 0.07 -8.95 -10.08
CA ALA A 80 1.44 -8.48 -9.93
C ALA A 80 2.42 -9.25 -10.84
N LYS A 81 2.26 -10.58 -10.92
CA LYS A 81 3.08 -11.44 -11.78
C LYS A 81 2.86 -11.12 -13.25
N ASP A 82 1.61 -11.03 -13.68
CA ASP A 82 1.23 -10.73 -15.06
C ASP A 82 1.70 -9.34 -15.50
N ALA A 83 1.74 -8.38 -14.55
CA ALA A 83 2.29 -7.04 -14.77
C ALA A 83 3.84 -6.99 -14.83
N GLY A 84 4.52 -8.12 -14.61
CA GLY A 84 5.98 -8.22 -14.72
C GLY A 84 6.75 -7.77 -13.48
N PHE A 85 6.13 -7.79 -12.30
CA PHE A 85 6.86 -7.66 -11.04
C PHE A 85 7.51 -8.99 -10.63
N ASP A 86 8.66 -8.89 -9.96
CA ASP A 86 9.40 -10.04 -9.45
C ASP A 86 8.86 -10.52 -8.10
N ALA A 87 8.27 -9.60 -7.32
CA ALA A 87 7.79 -9.86 -5.97
C ALA A 87 6.67 -8.91 -5.53
N VAL A 88 6.05 -9.22 -4.40
CA VAL A 88 5.10 -8.37 -3.68
C VAL A 88 5.57 -8.16 -2.23
N GLU A 89 5.46 -6.93 -1.72
CA GLU A 89 5.53 -6.65 -0.28
C GLU A 89 4.12 -6.76 0.32
N LEU A 90 3.95 -7.67 1.28
CA LEU A 90 2.65 -7.95 1.90
C LEU A 90 2.40 -7.01 3.08
N ASN A 91 1.12 -6.71 3.35
CA ASN A 91 0.72 -5.80 4.43
C ASN A 91 0.10 -6.59 5.58
N TYR A 92 0.62 -6.42 6.79
CA TYR A 92 0.07 -7.00 8.01
C TYR A 92 -0.84 -5.99 8.73
N ASP A 93 -2.05 -6.40 9.08
CA ASP A 93 -3.03 -5.59 9.81
C ASP A 93 -3.76 -6.40 10.89
N LEU A 94 -4.89 -5.94 11.41
CA LEU A 94 -5.61 -6.63 12.50
C LEU A 94 -6.64 -7.67 12.03
N GLU A 95 -6.99 -7.67 10.75
CA GLU A 95 -8.17 -8.40 10.26
C GLU A 95 -7.94 -9.17 8.96
N SER A 96 -7.01 -8.78 8.09
CA SER A 96 -6.81 -9.41 6.79
C SER A 96 -6.20 -10.82 6.88
N ASP A 97 -5.90 -11.42 5.72
CA ASP A 97 -5.23 -12.73 5.65
C ASP A 97 -3.88 -12.71 6.38
N LEU A 98 -3.23 -11.54 6.44
CA LEU A 98 -2.04 -11.29 7.24
C LEU A 98 -2.40 -10.52 8.51
N SER A 99 -2.85 -11.25 9.53
CA SER A 99 -3.27 -10.64 10.80
C SER A 99 -3.06 -11.55 12.01
N PRO A 100 -3.08 -11.04 13.26
CA PRO A 100 -2.90 -11.83 14.48
C PRO A 100 -3.91 -12.96 14.68
N ARG A 101 -4.95 -13.04 13.85
CA ARG A 101 -5.97 -14.10 13.88
C ARG A 101 -5.47 -15.39 13.22
N HIS A 102 -4.41 -15.31 12.42
CA HIS A 102 -3.82 -16.43 11.70
C HIS A 102 -2.45 -16.82 12.26
N GLY A 103 -2.00 -18.04 11.97
CA GLY A 103 -0.73 -18.59 12.41
C GLY A 103 0.10 -19.18 11.27
N THR A 104 1.07 -19.99 11.66
CA THR A 104 2.09 -20.54 10.74
C THR A 104 1.50 -21.31 9.58
N ALA A 105 0.43 -22.08 9.79
CA ALA A 105 -0.18 -22.87 8.72
C ALA A 105 -0.72 -21.97 7.59
N GLU A 106 -1.41 -20.89 7.94
CA GLU A 106 -1.96 -19.93 6.98
C GLU A 106 -0.86 -19.16 6.25
N TYR A 107 0.16 -18.69 6.97
CA TYR A 107 1.28 -17.96 6.34
C TYR A 107 2.12 -18.85 5.41
N VAL A 108 2.36 -20.10 5.78
CA VAL A 108 3.02 -21.07 4.89
C VAL A 108 2.16 -21.37 3.66
N ALA A 109 0.84 -21.40 3.79
CA ALA A 109 -0.05 -21.55 2.64
C ALA A 109 0.05 -20.35 1.69
N ILE A 110 0.14 -19.12 2.21
CA ILE A 110 0.38 -17.91 1.40
C ILE A 110 1.75 -18.00 0.68
N ARG A 111 2.80 -18.43 1.38
CA ARG A 111 4.12 -18.64 0.76
C ARG A 111 4.05 -19.61 -0.42
N ARG A 112 3.44 -20.78 -0.20
CA ARG A 112 3.27 -21.82 -1.24
C ARG A 112 2.43 -21.32 -2.42
N LEU A 113 1.43 -20.48 -2.16
CA LEU A 113 0.63 -19.85 -3.21
C LEU A 113 1.50 -18.93 -4.08
N ALA A 114 2.31 -18.07 -3.46
CA ALA A 114 3.25 -17.20 -4.17
C ALA A 114 4.28 -18.00 -4.99
N GLU A 115 4.84 -19.07 -4.42
CA GLU A 115 5.73 -20.04 -5.11
C GLU A 115 5.04 -20.66 -6.33
N THR A 116 3.78 -21.10 -6.19
CA THR A 116 2.99 -21.70 -7.27
C THR A 116 2.71 -20.72 -8.41
N ILE A 117 2.47 -19.45 -8.09
CA ILE A 117 2.28 -18.37 -9.07
C ILE A 117 3.63 -17.98 -9.73
N GLY A 118 4.74 -18.25 -9.06
CA GLY A 118 6.07 -17.85 -9.50
C GLY A 118 6.36 -16.37 -9.25
N ILE A 119 5.87 -15.83 -8.13
CA ILE A 119 6.14 -14.47 -7.65
C ILE A 119 6.77 -14.50 -6.25
N GLY A 120 7.79 -13.67 -6.01
CA GLY A 120 8.44 -13.60 -4.71
C GLY A 120 7.62 -12.83 -3.66
N ILE A 121 7.96 -13.03 -2.39
CA ILE A 121 7.53 -12.17 -1.29
C ILE A 121 8.76 -11.36 -0.86
N SER A 122 8.76 -10.05 -1.13
CA SER A 122 9.94 -9.21 -0.89
C SER A 122 10.08 -8.79 0.58
N GLY A 123 8.99 -8.80 1.34
CA GLY A 123 8.96 -8.39 2.73
C GLY A 123 7.54 -8.25 3.26
N VAL A 124 7.45 -7.89 4.54
CA VAL A 124 6.20 -7.54 5.22
C VAL A 124 6.30 -6.12 5.76
N CYS A 125 5.27 -5.31 5.56
CA CYS A 125 5.14 -4.01 6.19
C CYS A 125 3.80 -3.90 6.92
N SER A 126 3.65 -2.89 7.78
CA SER A 126 2.42 -2.71 8.54
C SER A 126 2.13 -1.24 8.82
N PHE A 127 0.85 -0.88 8.78
CA PHE A 127 0.38 0.43 9.24
C PHE A 127 0.23 0.48 10.78
N LEU A 128 0.37 -0.64 11.49
CA LEU A 128 0.07 -0.77 12.91
C LEU A 128 0.99 0.04 13.83
N PHE A 129 2.14 0.47 13.35
CA PHE A 129 3.05 1.36 14.09
C PHE A 129 2.52 2.81 14.22
N TRP A 130 1.43 3.16 13.54
CA TRP A 130 0.75 4.46 13.74
C TRP A 130 -0.32 4.43 14.85
N PRO A 131 -1.22 3.43 14.95
CA PRO A 131 -2.10 3.25 16.11
C PRO A 131 -1.41 2.74 17.35
N TYR A 132 -0.29 2.03 17.20
CA TYR A 132 0.49 1.50 18.30
C TYR A 132 1.97 1.91 18.16
N PRO A 133 2.31 3.23 18.23
CA PRO A 133 3.70 3.66 18.09
C PRO A 133 4.56 3.10 19.22
N LEU A 134 5.71 2.55 18.86
CA LEU A 134 6.71 2.03 19.82
C LEU A 134 7.21 3.11 20.78
N THR A 135 7.09 4.38 20.39
CA THR A 135 7.55 5.54 21.17
C THR A 135 6.45 6.28 21.91
N SER A 136 5.18 5.84 21.80
CA SER A 136 4.01 6.52 22.38
C SER A 136 4.21 6.86 23.86
N ASN A 137 3.64 7.97 24.35
CA ASN A 137 3.63 8.27 25.79
C ASN A 137 2.77 7.28 26.57
N ASP A 138 1.76 6.70 25.92
CA ASP A 138 0.91 5.66 26.47
C ASP A 138 1.65 4.31 26.54
N PRO A 139 1.91 3.76 27.75
CA PRO A 139 2.61 2.49 27.91
C PRO A 139 1.84 1.28 27.32
N GLU A 140 0.52 1.31 27.31
CA GLU A 140 -0.28 0.21 26.75
C GLU A 140 -0.16 0.18 25.22
N LYS A 141 -0.18 1.34 24.56
CA LYS A 141 0.09 1.44 23.11
C LYS A 141 1.49 0.92 22.77
N ARG A 142 2.51 1.25 23.58
CA ARG A 142 3.88 0.73 23.38
C ARG A 142 3.94 -0.79 23.53
N ALA A 143 3.36 -1.34 24.59
CA ALA A 143 3.33 -2.77 24.85
C ALA A 143 2.63 -3.52 23.70
N ARG A 144 1.49 -3.00 23.23
CA ARG A 144 0.77 -3.56 22.09
C ARG A 144 1.57 -3.48 20.79
N GLY A 145 2.26 -2.36 20.55
CA GLY A 145 3.12 -2.18 19.39
C GLY A 145 4.27 -3.20 19.35
N LEU A 146 4.91 -3.46 20.49
CA LEU A 146 5.96 -4.48 20.62
C LEU A 146 5.44 -5.90 20.40
N GLU A 147 4.27 -6.25 20.98
CA GLU A 147 3.64 -7.54 20.73
C GLU A 147 3.36 -7.75 19.24
N LEU A 148 2.79 -6.74 18.57
CA LEU A 148 2.50 -6.79 17.15
C LEU A 148 3.78 -6.88 16.30
N ALA A 149 4.84 -6.17 16.66
CA ALA A 149 6.14 -6.28 15.99
C ALA A 149 6.68 -7.72 16.02
N GLY A 150 6.56 -8.40 17.17
CA GLY A 150 6.93 -9.81 17.29
C GLY A 150 6.08 -10.72 16.39
N ARG A 151 4.77 -10.48 16.31
CA ARG A 151 3.86 -11.25 15.42
C ARG A 151 4.14 -11.01 13.94
N ILE A 152 4.44 -9.77 13.55
CA ILE A 152 4.83 -9.43 12.18
C ILE A 152 6.14 -10.13 11.81
N THR A 153 7.11 -10.18 12.74
CA THR A 153 8.39 -10.87 12.54
C THR A 153 8.18 -12.38 12.35
N ALA A 154 7.34 -13.01 13.18
CA ALA A 154 7.00 -14.42 13.01
C ALA A 154 6.26 -14.69 11.68
N CYS A 155 5.35 -13.80 11.27
CA CYS A 155 4.68 -13.88 9.98
C CYS A 155 5.69 -13.80 8.82
N ALA A 156 6.65 -12.87 8.87
CA ALA A 156 7.69 -12.73 7.86
C ALA A 156 8.56 -14.00 7.73
N HIS A 157 8.96 -14.58 8.87
CA HIS A 157 9.66 -15.86 8.92
C HIS A 157 8.86 -16.97 8.20
N ASP A 158 7.58 -17.11 8.53
CA ASP A 158 6.74 -18.18 7.95
C ASP A 158 6.48 -17.97 6.45
N LEU A 159 6.38 -16.71 6.02
CA LEU A 159 6.33 -16.30 4.62
C LEU A 159 7.66 -16.51 3.87
N GLY A 160 8.74 -16.84 4.58
CA GLY A 160 10.06 -17.09 3.99
C GLY A 160 10.77 -15.82 3.51
N THR A 161 10.50 -14.68 4.14
CA THR A 161 11.17 -13.41 3.82
C THR A 161 11.98 -12.90 5.01
N GLU A 162 13.13 -12.31 4.74
CA GLU A 162 14.04 -11.76 5.75
C GLU A 162 13.74 -10.27 6.05
N ASN A 163 12.79 -9.68 5.33
CA ASN A 163 12.55 -8.23 5.36
C ASN A 163 11.24 -7.89 6.09
N VAL A 164 11.36 -7.08 7.14
CA VAL A 164 10.23 -6.43 7.81
C VAL A 164 10.47 -4.93 7.84
N LEU A 165 9.50 -4.15 7.36
CA LEU A 165 9.51 -2.70 7.52
C LEU A 165 8.93 -2.33 8.88
N VAL A 166 9.70 -1.60 9.67
CA VAL A 166 9.28 -1.05 10.97
C VAL A 166 9.32 0.47 10.93
N VAL A 167 8.30 1.13 11.48
CA VAL A 167 8.37 2.56 11.84
C VAL A 167 8.78 2.62 13.32
N PRO A 168 10.05 2.87 13.64
CA PRO A 168 10.58 2.67 14.98
C PRO A 168 10.13 3.75 15.97
N GLY A 169 9.64 4.89 15.47
CA GLY A 169 9.14 5.97 16.31
C GLY A 169 8.47 7.09 15.53
N ALA A 170 7.57 7.79 16.19
CA ALA A 170 6.90 8.98 15.67
C ALA A 170 6.88 10.08 16.75
N VAL A 171 7.46 11.23 16.43
CA VAL A 171 7.43 12.44 17.27
C VAL A 171 6.04 13.06 17.18
N CYS A 172 5.61 13.39 15.96
CA CYS A 172 4.29 13.93 15.65
C CYS A 172 3.63 13.07 14.56
N ILE A 173 2.32 12.87 14.66
CA ILE A 173 1.51 12.16 13.66
C ILE A 173 0.39 13.13 13.22
N PRO A 174 0.61 13.96 12.18
CA PRO A 174 -0.23 15.13 11.91
C PRO A 174 -1.66 14.80 11.46
N TRP A 175 -1.94 13.56 11.05
CA TRP A 175 -3.27 13.09 10.68
C TRP A 175 -4.03 12.38 11.82
N ARG A 176 -3.48 12.35 13.04
CA ARG A 176 -4.11 11.76 14.21
C ARG A 176 -4.38 12.80 15.28
N THR A 177 -5.61 12.84 15.77
CA THR A 177 -6.02 13.72 16.88
C THR A 177 -5.86 13.07 18.25
N ASP A 178 -5.62 11.76 18.31
CA ASP A 178 -5.48 10.95 19.52
C ASP A 178 -4.01 10.61 19.86
N HIS A 179 -3.06 11.32 19.26
CA HIS A 179 -1.62 11.15 19.49
C HIS A 179 -1.04 12.38 20.17
N GLU A 180 -0.48 12.19 21.36
CA GLU A 180 0.30 13.21 22.05
C GLU A 180 1.73 13.26 21.47
N PRO A 181 2.25 14.43 21.07
CA PRO A 181 3.62 14.54 20.60
C PRO A 181 4.65 14.02 21.60
N VAL A 182 5.62 13.26 21.13
CA VAL A 182 6.69 12.69 21.96
C VAL A 182 7.94 13.57 21.83
N PRO A 183 8.56 14.04 22.93
CA PRO A 183 9.83 14.76 22.87
C PRO A 183 10.89 14.01 22.06
N ASN A 184 11.68 14.72 21.26
CA ASN A 184 12.60 14.10 20.28
C ASN A 184 13.61 13.15 20.93
N ASP A 185 14.19 13.55 22.05
CA ASP A 185 15.15 12.76 22.84
C ASP A 185 14.52 11.49 23.41
N VAL A 186 13.31 11.61 23.97
CA VAL A 186 12.53 10.48 24.48
C VAL A 186 12.12 9.53 23.34
N CYS A 187 11.69 10.07 22.21
CA CYS A 187 11.32 9.29 21.03
C CYS A 187 12.53 8.49 20.51
N LEU A 188 13.70 9.12 20.43
CA LEU A 188 14.93 8.45 20.00
C LEU A 188 15.35 7.35 20.98
N ALA A 189 15.30 7.62 22.29
CA ALA A 189 15.66 6.64 23.31
C ALA A 189 14.77 5.39 23.23
N ARG A 190 13.44 5.57 23.20
CA ARG A 190 12.47 4.47 23.09
C ARG A 190 12.58 3.71 21.77
N ALA A 191 12.82 4.40 20.65
CA ALA A 191 13.02 3.76 19.35
C ALA A 191 14.24 2.84 19.34
N ARG A 192 15.34 3.26 20.00
CA ARG A 192 16.55 2.43 20.16
C ARG A 192 16.29 1.23 21.07
N GLU A 193 15.59 1.42 22.19
CA GLU A 193 15.22 0.33 23.08
C GLU A 193 14.32 -0.73 22.40
N ALA A 194 13.43 -0.29 21.51
CA ALA A 194 12.48 -1.20 20.86
C ALA A 194 13.07 -2.02 19.70
N VAL A 195 14.13 -1.54 19.04
CA VAL A 195 14.64 -2.13 17.78
C VAL A 195 16.14 -2.47 17.82
N GLY A 196 16.93 -1.80 18.66
CA GLY A 196 18.39 -1.97 18.75
C GLY A 196 18.79 -3.09 19.71
#